data_AF-M2V5D4-F1
#
_entry.id   AF-M2V5D4-F1
#
_cell.length_a   1.000
_cell.length_b   1.000
_cell.length_c   1.000
_cell.angle_alpha   90.00
_cell.angle_beta   90.00
_cell.angle_gamma   90.00
#
_symmetry.space_group_name_H-M   'P 1'
#
loop_
_entity.id
_entity.type
_entity.pdbx_description
1 polymer ?
#
loop_
_entity_poly.entity_id
_entity_poly.type
_entity_poly.pdbx_seq_one_letter_code
_entity_poly.pdbx_strand_id
1 'polypeptide(L)'
;MTSTLANVIQSLLRGLGLRTINNQFFFSYSLIFLCAALTAAVLFMSAKDASQIDMAGAQRMLSQKMMKEALLAAQGVGDKAAVDKTIQRFEQSHRLLLNGDRAQDIAPVGLASAKPHLQRVDQIWQRYRPAIQALAAGQSADVNAIATDSNDILGASNEVVLLISAEANRSASQQLWVALGSTLCILLLVVLGRIAGMNWLMLQIDELRGRLEKVSQGDFSAPLQVRHADDEMGMITLAYNRLLGQVGEMIRGVRLAADEADGQCVRMANLAGDSARNVEGQQAEIDQVATAMNEMLATSQEVARSTVEAANAADVAEQETNSGSAVMNESVGAIRILSRHVDSLSDVMQQLVQDSHEIGKVLNVISGIAEQTNLLALNAAIEAARAGEQGRGFAVVADEVRSLASRTQSSAKEVSVLVERLQSQATRAGTAMDASRQSSSVTLTQIEAAQHALGQIVGAVQTIRGMTNQIATAAEEQSQVAEDMNQSLTRIAHVADQAAGVTHDTAASGNTIMQSMKGLKALTGRFRLEA
;
A
#
# COMPACT_ATOMS: atom_id res chain seq x y z
N MET A 1 -33.39 9.56 54.30
CA MET A 1 -34.80 10.02 54.27
C MET A 1 -35.13 10.90 53.07
N THR A 2 -34.19 11.69 52.52
CA THR A 2 -34.46 12.55 51.35
C THR A 2 -34.63 11.78 50.03
N SER A 3 -33.89 10.68 49.82
CA SER A 3 -33.99 9.87 48.61
C SER A 3 -35.29 9.07 48.50
N THR A 4 -35.82 8.56 49.62
CA THR A 4 -37.08 7.80 49.64
C THR A 4 -38.29 8.68 49.34
N LEU A 5 -38.31 9.90 49.88
CA LEU A 5 -39.36 10.87 49.59
C LEU A 5 -39.31 11.34 48.13
N ALA A 6 -38.11 11.61 47.61
CA ALA A 6 -37.93 12.00 46.21
C ALA A 6 -38.38 10.88 45.25
N ASN A 7 -38.04 9.62 45.52
CA ASN A 7 -38.46 8.47 44.72
C ASN A 7 -39.99 8.27 44.74
N VAL A 8 -40.63 8.45 45.90
CA VAL A 8 -42.10 8.36 46.01
C VAL A 8 -42.78 9.49 45.23
N ILE A 9 -42.31 10.73 45.38
CA ILE A 9 -42.84 11.88 44.64
C ILE A 9 -42.66 11.68 43.13
N GLN A 10 -41.50 11.20 42.70
CA GLN A 10 -41.23 10.94 41.30
C GLN A 10 -42.08 9.81 40.74
N SER A 11 -42.32 8.75 41.52
CA SER A 11 -43.23 7.66 41.13
C SER A 11 -44.67 8.17 40.97
N LEU A 12 -45.15 9.03 41.87
CA LEU A 12 -46.46 9.66 41.77
C LEU A 12 -46.58 10.59 40.55
N LEU A 13 -45.60 11.47 40.34
CA LEU A 13 -45.56 12.38 39.18
C LEU A 13 -45.52 11.59 37.86
N ARG A 14 -44.76 10.49 37.82
CA ARG A 14 -44.74 9.57 36.67
C ARG A 14 -46.07 8.84 36.47
N GLY A 15 -46.76 8.45 37.54
CA GLY A 15 -48.12 7.91 37.49
C GLY A 15 -49.13 8.89 36.88
N LEU A 16 -48.90 10.20 37.04
CA LEU A 16 -49.67 11.27 36.41
C LEU A 16 -49.23 11.58 34.95
N GLY A 17 -48.32 10.80 34.38
CA GLY A 17 -47.81 10.99 33.02
C GLY A 17 -46.68 12.03 32.89
N LEU A 18 -46.25 12.66 33.99
CA LEU A 18 -45.17 13.65 34.00
C LEU A 18 -43.81 12.94 34.15
N ARG A 19 -43.32 12.41 33.03
CA ARG A 19 -42.12 11.55 33.00
C ARG A 19 -40.81 12.34 33.00
N THR A 20 -40.77 13.44 32.26
CA THR A 20 -39.61 14.32 32.12
C THR A 20 -39.52 15.30 33.28
N ILE A 21 -38.30 15.65 33.68
CA ILE A 21 -38.02 16.63 34.73
C ILE A 21 -38.63 18.00 34.35
N ASN A 22 -38.53 18.39 33.09
CA ASN A 22 -39.09 19.66 32.62
C ASN A 22 -40.62 19.72 32.82
N ASN A 23 -41.35 18.67 32.45
CA ASN A 23 -42.81 18.61 32.68
C ASN A 23 -43.17 18.59 34.17
N GLN A 24 -42.35 17.97 35.02
CA GLN A 24 -42.56 17.97 36.48
C GLN A 24 -42.42 19.38 37.07
N PHE A 25 -41.38 20.13 36.68
CA PHE A 25 -41.22 21.53 37.08
C PHE A 25 -42.33 22.42 36.51
N PHE A 26 -42.68 22.25 35.24
CA PHE A 26 -43.77 23.00 34.60
C PHE A 26 -45.11 22.80 35.31
N PHE A 27 -45.42 21.55 35.70
CA PHE A 27 -46.63 21.23 36.47
C PHE A 27 -46.61 21.89 37.86
N SER A 28 -45.48 21.83 38.56
CA SER A 28 -45.31 22.49 39.87
C SER A 28 -45.50 24.01 39.77
N TYR A 29 -44.90 24.66 38.77
CA TYR A 29 -45.05 26.10 38.55
C TYR A 29 -46.47 26.49 38.18
N SER A 30 -47.16 25.68 37.37
CA SER A 30 -48.56 25.89 37.01
C SER A 30 -49.48 25.83 38.23
N LEU A 31 -49.22 24.88 39.15
CA LEU A 31 -49.97 24.76 40.41
C LEU A 31 -49.72 25.95 41.34
N ILE A 32 -48.47 26.40 41.46
CA ILE A 32 -48.11 27.59 42.25
C ILE A 32 -48.80 28.84 41.69
N PHE A 33 -48.79 29.01 40.37
CA PHE A 33 -49.44 30.14 39.70
C PHE A 33 -50.96 30.13 39.94
N LEU A 34 -51.60 28.97 39.84
CA LEU A 34 -53.04 28.83 40.11
C LEU A 34 -53.37 29.22 41.56
N CYS A 35 -52.58 28.75 42.54
CA CYS A 35 -52.75 29.13 43.94
C CYS A 35 -52.56 30.65 44.16
N ALA A 36 -51.57 31.26 43.51
CA ALA A 36 -51.32 32.69 43.61
C ALA A 36 -52.47 33.51 42.99
N ALA A 37 -52.97 33.13 41.81
CA ALA A 37 -54.09 33.77 41.15
C ALA A 37 -55.38 33.70 41.98
N LEU A 38 -55.66 32.55 42.59
CA LEU A 38 -56.82 32.36 43.46
C LEU A 38 -56.73 33.23 44.72
N THR A 39 -55.53 33.38 45.29
CA THR A 39 -55.28 34.28 46.43
C THR A 39 -55.52 35.74 46.08
N ALA A 40 -55.02 36.17 44.91
CA ALA A 40 -55.21 37.54 44.43
C ALA A 40 -56.70 37.85 44.18
N ALA A 41 -57.46 36.91 43.62
CA ALA A 41 -58.90 37.05 43.38
C ALA A 41 -59.69 37.23 44.69
N VAL A 42 -59.35 36.46 45.73
CA VAL A 42 -60.01 36.55 47.04
C VAL A 42 -59.73 37.90 47.73
N LEU A 43 -58.50 38.42 47.62
CA LEU A 43 -58.14 39.72 48.20
C LEU A 43 -58.84 40.89 47.49
N PHE A 44 -59.01 40.83 46.17
CA PHE A 44 -59.65 41.91 45.40
C PHE A 44 -61.13 42.13 45.78
N MET A 45 -61.86 41.07 46.13
CA MET A 45 -63.27 41.17 46.53
C MET A 45 -63.49 41.86 47.89
N SER A 46 -62.46 41.97 48.74
CA SER A 46 -62.52 42.50 50.11
C SER A 46 -62.72 44.02 50.18
N ALA A 47 -62.23 44.78 49.21
CA ALA A 47 -62.14 46.24 49.28
C ALA A 47 -63.51 46.97 49.27
N LYS A 48 -64.62 46.28 48.96
CA LYS A 48 -65.95 46.89 48.77
C LYS A 48 -66.74 47.16 50.06
N ASP A 49 -66.41 46.51 51.18
CA ASP A 49 -67.21 46.59 52.41
C ASP A 49 -66.89 47.84 53.29
N ALA A 50 -65.75 48.49 53.07
CA ALA A 50 -65.27 49.58 53.93
C ALA A 50 -66.11 50.87 53.85
N SER A 51 -66.66 51.21 52.67
CA SER A 51 -67.42 52.46 52.49
C SER A 51 -68.75 52.48 53.24
N GLN A 52 -69.39 51.32 53.41
CA GLN A 52 -70.68 51.20 54.09
C GLN A 52 -70.56 51.48 55.60
N ILE A 53 -69.44 51.10 56.22
CA ILE A 53 -69.17 51.34 57.65
C ILE A 53 -68.99 52.85 57.90
N ASP A 54 -68.18 53.52 57.09
CA ASP A 54 -67.92 54.96 57.23
C ASP A 54 -69.22 55.77 57.12
N MET A 55 -70.11 55.38 56.21
CA MET A 55 -71.39 56.05 55.99
C MET A 55 -72.38 55.83 57.13
N ALA A 56 -72.49 54.60 57.64
CA ALA A 56 -73.30 54.30 58.81
C ALA A 56 -72.77 55.05 60.05
N GLY A 57 -71.45 55.11 60.20
CA GLY A 57 -70.79 55.88 61.26
C GLY A 57 -71.08 57.39 61.14
N ALA A 58 -71.03 57.94 59.93
CA ALA A 58 -71.38 59.32 59.65
C ALA A 58 -72.86 59.60 59.98
N GLN A 59 -73.79 58.72 59.59
CA GLN A 59 -75.21 58.85 59.92
C GLN A 59 -75.43 58.92 61.45
N ARG A 60 -74.77 58.04 62.20
CA ARG A 60 -74.82 58.02 63.67
C ARG A 60 -74.28 59.32 64.29
N MET A 61 -73.17 59.85 63.77
CA MET A 61 -72.60 61.09 64.28
C MET A 61 -73.49 62.30 63.97
N LEU A 62 -74.11 62.31 62.79
CA LEU A 62 -75.02 63.38 62.38
C LEU A 62 -76.28 63.41 63.24
N SER A 63 -76.87 62.26 63.61
CA SER A 63 -78.05 62.26 64.49
C SER A 63 -77.79 62.85 65.88
N GLN A 64 -76.60 62.58 66.46
CA GLN A 64 -76.15 63.24 67.70
C GLN A 64 -75.97 64.73 67.53
N LYS A 65 -75.29 65.12 66.45
CA LYS A 65 -74.94 66.52 66.18
C LYS A 65 -76.20 67.39 66.01
N MET A 66 -77.22 66.85 65.35
CA MET A 66 -78.48 67.56 65.09
C MET A 66 -79.17 68.07 66.36
N MET A 67 -79.32 67.23 67.39
CA MET A 67 -80.00 67.62 68.64
C MET A 67 -79.26 68.77 69.32
N LYS A 68 -77.93 68.68 69.36
CA LYS A 68 -77.07 69.70 69.95
C LYS A 68 -77.19 71.03 69.21
N GLU A 69 -77.19 71.01 67.88
CA GLU A 69 -77.35 72.23 67.08
C GLU A 69 -78.76 72.83 67.22
N ALA A 70 -79.81 72.01 67.29
CA ALA A 70 -81.19 72.47 67.50
C ALA A 70 -81.39 73.14 68.87
N LEU A 71 -80.80 72.57 69.94
CA LEU A 71 -80.79 73.17 71.28
C LEU A 71 -80.08 74.52 71.32
N LEU A 72 -78.90 74.62 70.68
CA LEU A 72 -78.14 75.87 70.61
C LEU A 72 -78.91 76.95 69.83
N ALA A 73 -79.58 76.58 68.75
CA ALA A 73 -80.44 77.48 67.98
C ALA A 73 -81.63 77.99 68.81
N ALA A 74 -82.28 77.11 69.59
CA ALA A 74 -83.39 77.49 70.48
C ALA A 74 -82.99 78.50 71.59
N GLN A 75 -81.73 78.46 72.04
CA GLN A 75 -81.18 79.37 73.05
C GLN A 75 -80.68 80.71 72.45
N GLY A 76 -80.84 80.93 71.14
CA GLY A 76 -80.41 82.15 70.45
C GLY A 76 -78.89 82.25 70.20
N VAL A 77 -78.13 81.18 70.49
CA VAL A 77 -76.66 81.11 70.29
C VAL A 77 -76.30 80.43 68.97
N GLY A 78 -77.21 79.62 68.40
CA GLY A 78 -76.99 78.83 67.20
C GLY A 78 -77.61 79.40 65.92
N ASP A 79 -77.07 78.98 64.77
CA ASP A 79 -77.60 79.28 63.44
C ASP A 79 -78.58 78.19 62.98
N LYS A 80 -79.81 78.58 62.66
CA LYS A 80 -80.86 77.67 62.15
C LYS A 80 -80.44 77.00 60.83
N ALA A 81 -79.66 77.69 59.98
CA ALA A 81 -79.19 77.13 58.72
C ALA A 81 -78.20 75.96 58.93
N ALA A 82 -77.49 75.92 60.06
CA ALA A 82 -76.59 74.81 60.40
C ALA A 82 -77.39 73.53 60.70
N VAL A 83 -78.50 73.64 61.43
CA VAL A 83 -79.40 72.51 61.75
C VAL A 83 -79.96 71.91 60.46
N ASP A 84 -80.46 72.74 59.53
CA ASP A 84 -81.00 72.28 58.25
C ASP A 84 -79.92 71.60 57.38
N LYS A 85 -78.68 72.08 57.41
CA LYS A 85 -77.56 71.43 56.70
C LYS A 85 -77.22 70.07 57.29
N THR A 86 -77.26 69.92 58.61
CA THR A 86 -77.03 68.63 59.29
C THR A 86 -78.18 67.65 59.02
N ILE A 87 -79.43 68.12 59.00
CA ILE A 87 -80.62 67.36 58.55
C ILE A 87 -80.41 66.83 57.12
N GLN A 88 -80.04 67.68 56.17
CA GLN A 88 -79.81 67.27 54.78
C GLN A 88 -78.70 66.23 54.65
N ARG A 89 -77.59 66.37 55.39
CA ARG A 89 -76.51 65.39 55.39
C ARG A 89 -76.95 64.06 55.99
N PHE A 90 -77.76 64.09 57.05
CA PHE A 90 -78.31 62.88 57.65
C PHE A 90 -79.22 62.13 56.67
N GLU A 91 -80.14 62.85 56.02
CA GLU A 91 -81.04 62.27 54.99
C GLU A 91 -80.26 61.73 53.79
N GLN A 92 -79.20 62.42 53.36
CA GLN A 92 -78.31 61.94 52.30
C GLN A 92 -77.61 60.64 52.70
N SER A 93 -76.97 60.59 53.88
CA SER A 93 -76.32 59.37 54.37
C SER A 93 -77.32 58.23 54.51
N HIS A 94 -78.52 58.50 55.03
CA HIS A 94 -79.57 57.49 55.18
C HIS A 94 -80.04 56.94 53.83
N ARG A 95 -80.27 57.81 52.84
CA ARG A 95 -80.65 57.41 51.48
C ARG A 95 -79.57 56.56 50.82
N LEU A 96 -78.31 56.92 50.99
CA LEU A 96 -77.21 56.15 50.42
C LEU A 96 -77.08 54.77 51.08
N LEU A 97 -77.35 54.67 52.38
CA LEU A 97 -77.36 53.37 53.08
C LEU A 97 -78.52 52.47 52.61
N LEU A 98 -79.68 53.04 52.32
CA LEU A 98 -80.86 52.29 51.86
C LEU A 98 -80.81 51.89 50.38
N ASN A 99 -80.48 52.84 49.50
CA ASN A 99 -80.62 52.69 48.05
C ASN A 99 -79.28 52.60 47.31
N GLY A 100 -78.17 52.92 47.97
CA GLY A 100 -76.87 53.10 47.33
C GLY A 100 -76.85 54.30 46.38
N ASP A 101 -75.70 54.51 45.76
CA ASP A 101 -75.52 55.44 44.65
C ASP A 101 -74.52 54.87 43.66
N ARG A 102 -74.99 54.56 42.43
CA ARG A 102 -74.14 54.04 41.35
C ARG A 102 -73.14 55.07 40.85
N ALA A 103 -73.38 56.38 41.04
CA ALA A 103 -72.45 57.43 40.61
C ALA A 103 -71.25 57.58 41.57
N GLN A 104 -71.40 57.17 42.83
CA GLN A 104 -70.35 57.23 43.85
C GLN A 104 -69.76 55.84 44.20
N ASP A 105 -70.11 54.80 43.43
CA ASP A 105 -69.74 53.39 43.67
C ASP A 105 -70.11 52.88 45.07
N ILE A 106 -71.24 53.36 45.59
CA ILE A 106 -71.74 52.99 46.92
C ILE A 106 -72.85 51.96 46.74
N ALA A 107 -72.59 50.73 47.15
CA ALA A 107 -73.61 49.68 47.16
C ALA A 107 -74.61 49.91 48.33
N PRO A 108 -75.92 49.68 48.12
CA PRO A 108 -76.90 49.68 49.20
C PRO A 108 -76.52 48.65 50.27
N VAL A 109 -76.88 48.91 51.53
CA VAL A 109 -76.67 47.94 52.61
C VAL A 109 -77.55 46.72 52.33
N GLY A 110 -76.92 45.66 51.80
CA GLY A 110 -77.56 44.39 51.44
C GLY A 110 -77.77 43.44 52.63
N LEU A 111 -77.28 43.82 53.82
CA LEU A 111 -77.36 42.98 55.01
C LEU A 111 -78.82 42.90 55.49
N ALA A 112 -79.42 41.71 55.37
CA ALA A 112 -80.83 41.47 55.72
C ALA A 112 -81.16 41.82 57.18
N SER A 113 -80.20 41.70 58.09
CA SER A 113 -80.35 42.06 59.50
C SER A 113 -80.28 43.57 59.77
N ALA A 114 -79.59 44.39 58.94
CA ALA A 114 -79.51 45.84 59.14
C ALA A 114 -80.71 46.60 58.52
N LYS A 115 -81.39 46.02 57.54
CA LYS A 115 -82.53 46.64 56.85
C LYS A 115 -83.70 47.04 57.79
N PRO A 116 -84.12 46.22 58.78
CA PRO A 116 -85.15 46.60 59.74
C PRO A 116 -84.73 47.78 60.64
N HIS A 117 -83.44 47.86 61.02
CA HIS A 117 -82.92 48.96 61.83
C HIS A 117 -82.82 50.25 61.02
N LEU A 118 -82.44 50.18 59.75
CA LEU A 118 -82.51 51.33 58.84
C LEU A 118 -83.96 51.83 58.66
N GLN A 119 -84.93 50.93 58.50
CA GLN A 119 -86.35 51.31 58.45
C GLN A 119 -86.84 51.91 59.78
N ARG A 120 -86.35 51.41 60.92
CA ARG A 120 -86.65 51.98 62.24
C ARG A 120 -86.08 53.40 62.38
N VAL A 121 -84.87 53.65 61.86
CA VAL A 121 -84.29 54.99 61.78
C VAL A 121 -85.19 55.92 60.96
N ASP A 122 -85.71 55.47 59.82
CA ASP A 122 -86.65 56.26 59.00
C ASP A 122 -87.97 56.55 59.74
N GLN A 123 -88.54 55.56 60.43
CA GLN A 123 -89.76 55.73 61.22
C GLN A 123 -89.60 56.76 62.35
N ILE A 124 -88.49 56.67 63.09
CA ILE A 124 -88.18 57.64 64.15
C ILE A 124 -87.95 59.02 63.54
N TRP A 125 -87.25 59.08 62.40
CA TRP A 125 -86.95 60.32 61.68
C TRP A 125 -88.20 61.10 61.27
N GLN A 126 -89.24 60.42 60.77
CA GLN A 126 -90.48 61.07 60.36
C GLN A 126 -91.18 61.81 61.51
N ARG A 127 -91.10 61.30 62.74
CA ARG A 127 -91.59 61.97 63.95
C ARG A 127 -90.62 63.06 64.45
N TYR A 128 -89.33 62.75 64.44
CA TYR A 128 -88.28 63.58 65.03
C TYR A 128 -88.00 64.86 64.23
N ARG A 129 -88.07 64.79 62.90
CA ARG A 129 -87.77 65.89 61.97
C ARG A 129 -88.59 67.17 62.23
N PRO A 130 -89.94 67.14 62.24
CA PRO A 130 -90.73 68.34 62.51
C PRO A 130 -90.48 68.88 63.93
N ALA A 131 -90.23 67.99 64.90
CA ALA A 131 -89.99 68.38 66.28
C ALA A 131 -88.66 69.14 66.45
N ILE A 132 -87.59 68.70 65.79
CA ILE A 132 -86.31 69.43 65.78
C ILE A 132 -86.42 70.78 65.06
N GLN A 133 -87.16 70.85 63.96
CA GLN A 133 -87.32 72.11 63.22
C GLN A 133 -88.15 73.13 64.01
N ALA A 134 -89.17 72.67 64.74
CA ALA A 134 -89.93 73.50 65.68
C ALA A 134 -89.04 74.03 66.83
N LEU A 135 -88.19 73.16 67.41
CA LEU A 135 -87.24 73.54 68.45
C LEU A 135 -86.24 74.60 67.95
N ALA A 136 -85.64 74.38 66.78
CA ALA A 136 -84.71 75.32 66.17
C ALA A 136 -85.38 76.65 65.75
N ALA A 137 -86.71 76.68 65.58
CA ALA A 137 -87.48 77.89 65.28
C ALA A 137 -87.92 78.67 66.54
N GLY A 138 -87.52 78.24 67.73
CA GLY A 138 -87.85 78.91 69.00
C GLY A 138 -89.30 78.74 69.44
N GLN A 139 -90.04 77.77 68.87
CA GLN A 139 -91.41 77.45 69.29
C GLN A 139 -91.39 76.61 70.58
N SER A 140 -92.41 76.76 71.44
CA SER A 140 -92.56 75.91 72.63
C SER A 140 -92.77 74.45 72.20
N ALA A 141 -91.69 73.68 72.23
CA ALA A 141 -91.67 72.25 71.96
C ALA A 141 -91.29 71.48 73.23
N ASP A 142 -91.83 70.27 73.38
CA ASP A 142 -91.47 69.37 74.49
C ASP A 142 -90.04 68.84 74.28
N VAL A 143 -89.08 69.50 74.94
CA VAL A 143 -87.65 69.15 74.86
C VAL A 143 -87.39 67.72 75.33
N ASN A 144 -88.19 67.17 76.26
CA ASN A 144 -88.02 65.79 76.73
C ASN A 144 -88.47 64.76 75.68
N ALA A 145 -89.56 65.04 74.96
CA ALA A 145 -89.99 64.20 73.84
C ALA A 145 -88.94 64.19 72.72
N ILE A 146 -88.36 65.36 72.39
CA ILE A 146 -87.31 65.48 71.38
C ILE A 146 -86.02 64.77 71.83
N ALA A 147 -85.64 64.89 73.11
CA ALA A 147 -84.48 64.18 73.65
C ALA A 147 -84.66 62.65 73.62
N THR A 148 -85.89 62.17 73.82
CA THR A 148 -86.22 60.74 73.70
C THR A 148 -86.06 60.26 72.26
N ASP A 149 -86.62 60.99 71.28
CA ASP A 149 -86.47 60.68 69.86
C ASP A 149 -85.01 60.77 69.38
N SER A 150 -84.23 61.71 69.92
CA SER A 150 -82.79 61.82 69.67
C SER A 150 -82.01 60.60 70.15
N ASN A 151 -82.37 60.06 71.31
CA ASN A 151 -81.73 58.86 71.84
C ASN A 151 -82.17 57.61 71.06
N ASP A 152 -83.44 57.52 70.68
CA ASP A 152 -83.96 56.40 69.89
C ASP A 152 -83.31 56.34 68.50
N ILE A 153 -83.20 57.47 67.79
CA ILE A 153 -82.57 57.51 66.47
C ILE A 153 -81.06 57.23 66.54
N LEU A 154 -80.41 57.67 67.62
CA LEU A 154 -79.01 57.36 67.89
C LEU A 154 -78.82 55.86 68.16
N GLY A 155 -79.69 55.27 68.99
CA GLY A 155 -79.69 53.84 69.30
C GLY A 155 -79.87 52.99 68.03
N ALA A 156 -80.88 53.30 67.22
CA ALA A 156 -81.13 52.59 65.97
C ALA A 156 -79.98 52.79 64.95
N SER A 157 -79.42 53.99 64.85
CA SER A 157 -78.24 54.24 64.00
C SER A 157 -77.00 53.49 64.50
N ASN A 158 -76.84 53.33 65.82
CA ASN A 158 -75.74 52.59 66.42
C ASN A 158 -75.84 51.07 66.14
N GLU A 159 -77.05 50.52 66.19
CA GLU A 159 -77.29 49.11 65.83
C GLU A 159 -76.94 48.83 64.37
N VAL A 160 -77.27 49.74 63.45
CA VAL A 160 -76.87 49.62 62.03
C VAL A 160 -75.35 49.56 61.88
N VAL A 161 -74.61 50.46 62.55
CA VAL A 161 -73.13 50.46 62.51
C VAL A 161 -72.57 49.14 63.06
N LEU A 162 -73.09 48.67 64.19
CA LEU A 162 -72.65 47.42 64.80
C LEU A 162 -72.87 46.22 63.86
N LEU A 163 -74.04 46.12 63.23
CA LEU A 163 -74.34 45.01 62.32
C LEU A 163 -73.46 45.02 61.07
N ILE A 164 -73.25 46.17 60.45
CA ILE A 164 -72.37 46.29 59.26
C ILE A 164 -70.91 46.00 59.64
N SER A 165 -70.45 46.49 60.79
CA SER A 165 -69.09 46.23 61.28
C SER A 165 -68.84 44.75 61.62
N ALA A 166 -69.85 44.04 62.15
CA ALA A 166 -69.76 42.63 62.49
C ALA A 166 -69.62 41.72 61.25
N GLU A 167 -70.38 42.00 60.18
CA GLU A 167 -70.28 41.24 58.93
C GLU A 167 -68.94 41.47 58.23
N ALA A 168 -68.50 42.72 58.13
CA ALA A 168 -67.20 43.06 57.54
C ALA A 168 -66.04 42.36 58.28
N ASN A 169 -66.09 42.28 59.62
CA ASN A 169 -65.08 41.59 60.41
C ASN A 169 -65.08 40.07 60.18
N ARG A 170 -66.26 39.47 59.93
CA ARG A 170 -66.39 38.04 59.61
C ARG A 170 -65.83 37.72 58.21
N SER A 171 -66.15 38.53 57.21
CA SER A 171 -65.62 38.42 55.84
C SER A 171 -64.10 38.60 55.80
N ALA A 172 -63.56 39.60 56.51
CA ALA A 172 -62.12 39.84 56.62
C ALA A 172 -61.37 38.65 57.26
N SER A 173 -61.95 38.03 58.30
CA SER A 173 -61.34 36.87 58.98
C SER A 173 -61.28 35.63 58.08
N GLN A 174 -62.34 35.33 57.32
CA GLN A 174 -62.35 34.20 56.39
C GLN A 174 -61.33 34.38 55.25
N GLN A 175 -61.20 35.60 54.73
CA GLN A 175 -60.24 35.94 53.69
C GLN A 175 -58.79 35.81 54.17
N LEU A 176 -58.51 36.22 55.42
CA LEU A 176 -57.19 36.09 56.02
C LEU A 176 -56.77 34.62 56.18
N TRP A 177 -57.70 33.73 56.56
CA TRP A 177 -57.44 32.29 56.61
C TRP A 177 -57.20 31.67 55.23
N VAL A 178 -57.96 32.08 54.20
CA VAL A 178 -57.74 31.62 52.82
C VAL A 178 -56.37 32.09 52.29
N ALA A 179 -56.00 33.34 52.54
CA ALA A 179 -54.71 33.91 52.12
C ALA A 179 -53.53 33.26 52.86
N LEU A 180 -53.65 32.99 54.16
CA LEU A 180 -52.63 32.23 54.91
C LEU A 180 -52.50 30.79 54.41
N GLY A 181 -53.63 30.11 54.18
CA GLY A 181 -53.65 28.73 53.70
C GLY A 181 -53.02 28.59 52.31
N SER A 182 -53.33 29.49 51.38
CA SER A 182 -52.76 29.48 50.03
C SER A 182 -51.28 29.83 50.02
N THR A 183 -50.85 30.78 50.85
CA THR A 183 -49.43 31.12 51.01
C THR A 183 -48.63 29.96 51.58
N LEU A 184 -49.16 29.27 52.61
CA LEU A 184 -48.55 28.08 53.18
C LEU A 184 -48.47 26.94 52.15
N CYS A 185 -49.52 26.75 51.35
CA CYS A 185 -49.54 25.75 50.28
C CYS A 185 -48.47 26.04 49.21
N ILE A 186 -48.33 27.30 48.77
CA ILE A 186 -47.28 27.73 47.83
C ILE A 186 -45.89 27.46 48.42
N LEU A 187 -45.64 27.86 49.68
CA LEU A 187 -44.38 27.60 50.36
C LEU A 187 -44.06 26.11 50.42
N LEU A 188 -45.05 25.28 50.75
CA LEU A 188 -44.90 23.84 50.84
C LEU A 188 -44.57 23.24 49.46
N LEU A 189 -45.25 23.67 48.39
CA LEU A 189 -44.97 23.24 47.01
C LEU A 189 -43.56 23.64 46.55
N VAL A 190 -43.09 24.85 46.88
CA VAL A 190 -41.73 25.31 46.55
C VAL A 190 -40.68 24.50 47.30
N VAL A 191 -40.89 24.26 48.61
CA VAL A 191 -39.95 23.47 49.43
C VAL A 191 -39.91 22.02 48.96
N LEU A 192 -41.06 21.39 48.69
CA LEU A 192 -41.10 20.03 48.14
C LEU A 192 -40.47 19.95 46.74
N GLY A 193 -40.77 20.90 45.85
CA GLY A 193 -40.17 20.97 44.52
C GLY A 193 -38.64 21.08 44.58
N ARG A 194 -38.11 21.90 45.50
CA ARG A 194 -36.66 22.03 45.72
C ARG A 194 -36.05 20.75 46.32
N ILE A 195 -36.63 20.20 47.38
CA ILE A 195 -36.04 19.05 48.08
C ILE A 195 -36.14 17.77 47.24
N ALA A 196 -37.27 17.54 46.56
CA ALA A 196 -37.49 16.32 45.79
C ALA A 196 -36.91 16.42 44.38
N GLY A 197 -37.20 17.50 43.65
CA GLY A 197 -36.76 17.67 42.26
C GLY A 197 -35.27 17.97 42.14
N MET A 198 -34.77 18.99 42.87
CA MET A 198 -33.38 19.44 42.72
C MET A 198 -32.38 18.43 43.29
N ASN A 199 -32.63 17.86 44.48
CA ASN A 199 -31.69 16.87 45.04
C ASN A 199 -31.61 15.61 44.17
N TRP A 200 -32.72 15.17 43.60
CA TRP A 200 -32.71 13.99 42.73
C TRP A 200 -31.91 14.24 41.45
N LEU A 201 -32.11 15.39 40.81
CA LEU A 201 -31.33 15.82 39.65
C LEU A 201 -29.83 15.95 39.98
N MET A 202 -29.49 16.59 41.10
CA MET A 202 -28.09 16.75 41.52
C MET A 202 -27.39 15.41 41.81
N LEU A 203 -28.09 14.45 42.42
CA LEU A 203 -27.53 13.11 42.66
C LEU A 203 -27.17 12.38 41.35
N GLN A 204 -28.03 12.47 40.33
CA GLN A 204 -27.78 11.88 39.01
C GLN A 204 -26.64 12.60 38.28
N ILE A 205 -26.57 13.93 38.39
CA ILE A 205 -25.48 14.72 37.82
C ILE A 205 -24.15 14.41 38.51
N ASP A 206 -24.12 14.25 39.83
CA ASP A 206 -22.89 13.88 40.55
C ASP A 206 -22.44 12.46 40.20
N GLU A 207 -23.37 11.51 40.00
CA GLU A 207 -23.04 10.16 39.53
C GLU A 207 -22.43 10.21 38.12
N LEU A 208 -23.04 10.95 37.19
CA LEU A 208 -22.52 11.16 35.84
C LEU A 208 -21.16 11.86 35.87
N ARG A 209 -21.00 12.91 36.68
CA ARG A 209 -19.74 13.63 36.88
C ARG A 209 -18.64 12.69 37.36
N GLY A 210 -18.92 11.88 38.38
CA GLY A 210 -17.95 10.91 38.91
C GLY A 210 -17.54 9.85 37.88
N ARG A 211 -18.44 9.48 36.96
CA ARG A 211 -18.10 8.59 35.84
C ARG A 211 -17.31 9.29 34.74
N LEU A 212 -17.67 10.51 34.36
CA LEU A 212 -16.92 11.30 33.40
C LEU A 212 -15.49 11.57 33.88
N GLU A 213 -15.29 11.78 35.18
CA GLU A 213 -13.96 11.88 35.78
C GLU A 213 -13.13 10.61 35.57
N LYS A 214 -13.73 9.43 35.79
CA LYS A 214 -13.07 8.13 35.51
C LYS A 214 -12.75 7.95 34.03
N VAL A 215 -13.66 8.33 33.14
CA VAL A 215 -13.45 8.31 31.68
C VAL A 215 -12.29 9.22 31.29
N SER A 216 -12.17 10.42 31.90
CA SER A 216 -11.05 11.32 31.66
C SER A 216 -9.69 10.73 32.06
N GLN A 217 -9.70 9.80 33.02
CA GLN A 217 -8.52 9.03 33.45
C GLN A 217 -8.30 7.76 32.62
N GLY A 218 -9.12 7.53 31.59
CA GLY A 218 -9.01 6.38 30.68
C GLY A 218 -9.74 5.12 31.14
N ASP A 219 -10.65 5.22 32.11
CA ASP A 219 -11.48 4.10 32.56
C ASP A 219 -12.86 4.11 31.87
N PHE A 220 -13.00 3.27 30.84
CA PHE A 220 -14.22 3.05 30.07
C PHE A 220 -14.93 1.75 30.47
N SER A 221 -14.55 1.13 31.59
CA SER A 221 -14.99 -0.23 31.94
C SER A 221 -16.38 -0.33 32.56
N ALA A 222 -16.98 0.79 32.94
CA ALA A 222 -18.16 0.78 33.78
C ALA A 222 -19.30 1.64 33.21
N PRO A 223 -20.34 1.02 32.60
CA PRO A 223 -21.53 1.72 32.16
C PRO A 223 -22.34 2.23 33.36
N LEU A 224 -23.17 3.24 33.10
CA LEU A 224 -24.16 3.73 34.05
C LEU A 224 -25.45 2.91 33.93
N GLN A 225 -26.07 2.61 35.05
CA GLN A 225 -27.37 1.93 35.06
C GLN A 225 -28.48 2.90 34.62
N VAL A 226 -29.17 2.56 33.54
CA VAL A 226 -30.33 3.31 33.06
C VAL A 226 -31.51 3.03 34.00
N ARG A 227 -31.78 3.95 34.94
CA ARG A 227 -32.94 3.82 35.84
C ARG A 227 -34.25 4.02 35.11
N HIS A 228 -34.30 5.05 34.27
CA HIS A 228 -35.47 5.47 33.52
C HIS A 228 -35.02 5.91 32.13
N ALA A 229 -35.51 5.29 31.06
CA ALA A 229 -35.05 5.59 29.71
C ALA A 229 -35.81 6.76 29.05
N ASP A 230 -36.94 7.15 29.63
CA ASP A 230 -37.92 8.07 29.07
C ASP A 230 -37.89 9.47 29.72
N ASP A 231 -36.82 9.80 30.45
CA ASP A 231 -36.53 11.13 30.96
C ASP A 231 -35.17 11.67 30.48
N GLU A 232 -34.91 12.95 30.72
CA GLU A 232 -33.72 13.65 30.23
C GLU A 232 -32.41 13.03 30.76
N MET A 233 -32.39 12.58 32.02
CA MET A 233 -31.21 11.93 32.61
C MET A 233 -31.00 10.52 32.04
N GLY A 234 -32.07 9.81 31.76
CA GLY A 234 -32.08 8.55 31.02
C GLY A 234 -31.44 8.64 29.65
N MET A 235 -31.86 9.64 28.87
CA MET A 235 -31.31 9.90 27.54
C MET A 235 -29.82 10.25 27.60
N ILE A 236 -29.38 11.06 28.58
CA ILE A 236 -27.96 11.35 28.80
C ILE A 236 -27.18 10.07 29.17
N THR A 237 -27.74 9.24 30.04
CA THR A 237 -27.13 7.97 30.45
C THR A 237 -26.97 7.00 29.27
N LEU A 238 -27.99 6.91 28.42
CA LEU A 238 -27.95 6.11 27.19
C LEU A 238 -26.90 6.63 26.21
N ALA A 239 -26.81 7.96 26.03
CA ALA A 239 -25.80 8.58 25.18
C ALA A 239 -24.37 8.33 25.72
N TYR A 240 -24.18 8.44 27.04
CA TYR A 240 -22.92 8.11 27.72
C TYR A 240 -22.51 6.64 27.50
N ASN A 241 -23.43 5.69 27.72
CA ASN A 241 -23.14 4.26 27.49
C ASN A 241 -22.82 3.96 26.02
N ARG A 242 -23.49 4.62 25.07
CA ARG A 242 -23.18 4.50 23.64
C ARG A 242 -21.77 5.00 23.32
N LEU A 243 -21.36 6.12 23.92
CA LEU A 243 -20.01 6.65 23.79
C LEU A 243 -18.98 5.66 24.33
N LEU A 244 -19.21 5.07 25.51
CA LEU A 244 -18.33 4.03 26.06
C LEU A 244 -18.16 2.85 25.10
N GLY A 245 -19.27 2.35 24.53
CA GLY A 245 -19.24 1.25 23.57
C GLY A 245 -18.42 1.58 22.33
N GLN A 246 -18.66 2.75 21.72
CA GLN A 246 -17.93 3.19 20.52
C GLN A 246 -16.43 3.40 20.77
N VAL A 247 -16.06 4.00 21.90
CA VAL A 247 -14.65 4.19 22.27
C VAL A 247 -13.99 2.84 22.60
N GLY A 248 -14.71 1.94 23.28
CA GLY A 248 -14.23 0.59 23.56
C GLY A 248 -13.97 -0.22 22.31
N GLU A 249 -14.89 -0.21 21.34
CA GLU A 249 -14.69 -0.83 20.02
C GLU A 249 -13.50 -0.22 19.28
N MET A 250 -13.36 1.11 19.28
CA MET A 250 -12.23 1.80 18.65
C MET A 250 -10.89 1.37 19.27
N ILE A 251 -10.78 1.33 20.60
CA ILE A 251 -9.56 0.92 21.29
C ILE A 251 -9.25 -0.56 21.03
N ARG A 252 -10.27 -1.45 21.03
CA ARG A 252 -10.09 -2.86 20.66
C ARG A 252 -9.60 -3.00 19.21
N GLY A 253 -10.20 -2.26 18.27
CA GLY A 253 -9.79 -2.23 16.86
C GLY A 253 -8.33 -1.78 16.68
N VAL A 254 -7.92 -0.72 17.39
CA VAL A 254 -6.52 -0.25 17.37
C VAL A 254 -5.56 -1.30 17.95
N ARG A 255 -5.93 -1.98 19.05
CA ARG A 255 -5.10 -3.06 19.62
C ARG A 255 -4.93 -4.23 18.65
N LEU A 256 -6.02 -4.68 18.02
CA LEU A 256 -5.97 -5.76 17.02
C LEU A 256 -5.10 -5.37 15.81
N ALA A 257 -5.28 -4.15 15.27
CA ALA A 257 -4.45 -3.65 14.17
C ALA A 257 -2.96 -3.57 14.56
N ALA A 258 -2.66 -3.17 15.81
CA ALA A 258 -1.29 -3.13 16.31
C ALA A 258 -0.68 -4.53 16.48
N ASP A 259 -1.46 -5.52 16.91
CA ASP A 259 -1.02 -6.93 16.98
C ASP A 259 -0.76 -7.52 15.59
N GLU A 260 -1.65 -7.26 14.63
CA GLU A 260 -1.46 -7.72 13.25
C GLU A 260 -0.23 -7.08 12.60
N ALA A 261 -0.03 -5.78 12.78
CA ALA A 261 1.13 -5.06 12.28
C ALA A 261 2.44 -5.57 12.90
N ASP A 262 2.45 -5.88 14.21
CA ASP A 262 3.59 -6.49 14.90
C ASP A 262 3.94 -7.87 14.30
N GLY A 263 2.93 -8.71 14.06
CA GLY A 263 3.10 -9.98 13.37
C GLY A 263 3.61 -9.85 11.92
N GLN A 264 3.16 -8.83 11.18
CA GLN A 264 3.68 -8.50 9.85
C GLN A 264 5.15 -8.05 9.91
N CYS A 265 5.54 -7.26 10.91
CA CYS A 265 6.94 -6.84 11.09
C CYS A 265 7.87 -8.01 11.35
N VAL A 266 7.46 -9.00 12.16
CA VAL A 266 8.25 -10.22 12.38
C VAL A 266 8.44 -11.00 11.07
N ARG A 267 7.38 -11.15 10.27
CA ARG A 267 7.49 -11.78 8.95
C ARG A 267 8.43 -11.02 8.02
N MET A 268 8.37 -9.69 8.04
CA MET A 268 9.22 -8.82 7.24
C MET A 268 10.69 -8.93 7.64
N ALA A 269 10.99 -9.03 8.94
CA ALA A 269 12.34 -9.26 9.45
C ALA A 269 12.91 -10.61 9.01
N ASN A 270 12.10 -11.67 9.06
CA ASN A 270 12.50 -12.99 8.56
C ASN A 270 12.79 -12.97 7.06
N LEU A 271 11.88 -12.36 6.27
CA LEU A 271 12.04 -12.24 4.82
C LEU A 271 13.28 -11.41 4.44
N ALA A 272 13.57 -10.35 5.19
CA ALA A 272 14.79 -9.57 5.01
C ALA A 272 16.03 -10.41 5.34
N GLY A 273 16.01 -11.21 6.41
CA GLY A 273 17.10 -12.13 6.73
C GLY A 273 17.34 -13.20 5.66
N ASP A 274 16.27 -13.78 5.10
CA ASP A 274 16.35 -14.71 3.96
C ASP A 274 16.90 -14.02 2.71
N SER A 275 16.41 -12.83 2.41
CA SER A 275 16.87 -12.05 1.25
C SER A 275 18.35 -11.68 1.36
N ALA A 276 18.83 -11.33 2.56
CA ALA A 276 20.24 -11.01 2.79
C ALA A 276 21.14 -12.22 2.48
N ARG A 277 20.77 -13.41 2.97
CA ARG A 277 21.49 -14.66 2.65
C ARG A 277 21.48 -14.98 1.16
N ASN A 278 20.35 -14.76 0.49
CA ASN A 278 20.26 -15.00 -0.95
C ASN A 278 21.16 -14.02 -1.74
N VAL A 279 21.21 -12.75 -1.33
CA VAL A 279 22.09 -11.76 -1.96
C VAL A 279 23.57 -12.10 -1.74
N GLU A 280 23.96 -12.54 -0.53
CA GLU A 280 25.33 -13.03 -0.26
C GLU A 280 25.68 -14.24 -1.14
N GLY A 281 24.77 -15.21 -1.27
CA GLY A 281 24.95 -16.36 -2.17
C GLY A 281 25.09 -15.94 -3.63
N GLN A 282 24.25 -15.02 -4.08
CA GLN A 282 24.29 -14.49 -5.44
C GLN A 282 25.60 -13.75 -5.73
N GLN A 283 26.14 -12.98 -4.79
CA GLN A 283 27.45 -12.34 -4.95
C GLN A 283 28.58 -13.37 -5.14
N ALA A 284 28.58 -14.44 -4.34
CA ALA A 284 29.57 -15.51 -4.49
C ALA A 284 29.47 -16.23 -5.85
N GLU A 285 28.25 -16.46 -6.34
CA GLU A 285 28.04 -17.03 -7.69
C GLU A 285 28.54 -16.07 -8.78
N ILE A 286 28.29 -14.76 -8.65
CA ILE A 286 28.77 -13.76 -9.60
C ILE A 286 30.30 -13.75 -9.65
N ASP A 287 30.98 -13.81 -8.51
CA ASP A 287 32.44 -13.87 -8.44
C ASP A 287 33.01 -15.14 -9.10
N GLN A 288 32.36 -16.28 -8.91
CA GLN A 288 32.73 -17.52 -9.58
C GLN A 288 32.57 -17.42 -11.10
N VAL A 289 31.44 -16.91 -11.58
CA VAL A 289 31.22 -16.75 -13.03
C VAL A 289 32.18 -15.72 -13.61
N ALA A 290 32.48 -14.63 -12.89
CA ALA A 290 33.46 -13.63 -13.33
C ALA A 290 34.87 -14.23 -13.46
N THR A 291 35.25 -15.11 -12.51
CA THR A 291 36.50 -15.86 -12.60
C THR A 291 36.51 -16.77 -13.84
N ALA A 292 35.43 -17.52 -14.07
CA ALA A 292 35.30 -18.39 -15.24
C ALA A 292 35.34 -17.60 -16.57
N MET A 293 34.79 -16.38 -16.62
CA MET A 293 34.87 -15.52 -17.81
C MET A 293 36.29 -15.00 -18.06
N ASN A 294 37.05 -14.68 -17.00
CA ASN A 294 38.47 -14.33 -17.15
C ASN A 294 39.31 -15.52 -17.65
N GLU A 295 39.04 -16.73 -17.15
CA GLU A 295 39.67 -17.95 -17.69
C GLU A 295 39.27 -18.21 -19.14
N MET A 296 38.00 -17.96 -19.50
CA MET A 296 37.53 -18.06 -20.89
C MET A 296 38.26 -17.07 -21.81
N LEU A 297 38.43 -15.81 -21.39
CA LEU A 297 39.22 -14.82 -22.14
C LEU A 297 40.66 -15.29 -22.36
N ALA A 298 41.31 -15.77 -21.29
CA ALA A 298 42.69 -16.27 -21.38
C ALA A 298 42.80 -17.47 -22.34
N THR A 299 41.88 -18.43 -22.23
CA THR A 299 41.88 -19.62 -23.10
C THR A 299 41.55 -19.27 -24.55
N SER A 300 40.61 -18.37 -24.83
CA SER A 300 40.33 -17.92 -26.20
C SER A 300 41.54 -17.20 -26.82
N GLN A 301 42.27 -16.39 -26.06
CA GLN A 301 43.53 -15.77 -26.52
C GLN A 301 44.61 -16.82 -26.81
N GLU A 302 44.73 -17.85 -25.97
CA GLU A 302 45.68 -18.95 -26.18
C GLU A 302 45.32 -19.81 -27.39
N VAL A 303 44.03 -20.07 -27.62
CA VAL A 303 43.53 -20.74 -28.82
C VAL A 303 43.84 -19.91 -30.07
N ALA A 304 43.60 -18.60 -30.03
CA ALA A 304 43.94 -17.71 -31.15
C ALA A 304 45.45 -17.75 -31.46
N ARG A 305 46.32 -17.67 -30.44
CA ARG A 305 47.78 -17.79 -30.62
C ARG A 305 48.17 -19.14 -31.23
N SER A 306 47.66 -20.23 -30.68
CA SER A 306 47.94 -21.59 -31.17
C SER A 306 47.47 -21.79 -32.61
N THR A 307 46.38 -21.12 -32.99
CA THR A 307 45.84 -21.15 -34.34
C THR A 307 46.76 -20.41 -35.33
N VAL A 308 47.35 -19.27 -34.93
CA VAL A 308 48.36 -18.57 -35.73
C VAL A 308 49.62 -19.42 -35.90
N GLU A 309 50.07 -20.09 -34.84
CA GLU A 309 51.21 -21.01 -34.92
C GLU A 309 50.93 -22.20 -35.87
N ALA A 310 49.73 -22.76 -35.82
CA ALA A 310 49.31 -23.83 -36.72
C ALA A 310 49.22 -23.36 -38.18
N ALA A 311 48.73 -22.13 -38.43
CA ALA A 311 48.69 -21.54 -39.76
C ALA A 311 50.11 -21.34 -40.33
N ASN A 312 51.04 -20.84 -39.52
CA ASN A 312 52.45 -20.70 -39.91
C ASN A 312 53.10 -22.06 -40.23
N ALA A 313 52.82 -23.10 -39.43
CA ALA A 313 53.31 -24.45 -39.68
C ALA A 313 52.74 -25.03 -41.00
N ALA A 314 51.47 -24.75 -41.29
CA ALA A 314 50.85 -25.12 -42.57
C ALA A 314 51.50 -24.40 -43.76
N ASP A 315 51.79 -23.10 -43.65
CA ASP A 315 52.49 -22.34 -44.70
C ASP A 315 53.89 -22.91 -44.97
N VAL A 316 54.65 -23.27 -43.93
CA VAL A 316 55.96 -23.93 -44.07
C VAL A 316 55.82 -25.29 -44.74
N ALA A 317 54.83 -26.10 -44.35
CA ALA A 317 54.57 -27.41 -44.96
C ALA A 317 54.19 -27.29 -46.44
N GLU A 318 53.40 -26.27 -46.83
CA GLU A 318 53.06 -25.98 -48.23
C GLU A 318 54.32 -25.63 -49.04
N GLN A 319 55.20 -24.78 -48.48
CA GLN A 319 56.46 -24.40 -49.11
C GLN A 319 57.40 -25.60 -49.33
N GLU A 320 57.59 -26.44 -48.30
CA GLU A 320 58.42 -27.64 -48.39
C GLU A 320 57.85 -28.66 -49.39
N THR A 321 56.53 -28.84 -49.41
CA THR A 321 55.86 -29.75 -50.37
C THR A 321 55.99 -29.25 -51.80
N ASN A 322 55.85 -27.94 -52.03
CA ASN A 322 56.07 -27.31 -53.33
C ASN A 322 57.53 -27.45 -53.81
N SER A 323 58.49 -27.24 -52.91
CA SER A 323 59.91 -27.48 -53.17
C SER A 323 60.18 -28.95 -53.55
N GLY A 324 59.65 -29.90 -52.78
CA GLY A 324 59.73 -31.33 -53.09
C GLY A 324 59.12 -31.69 -54.45
N SER A 325 58.00 -31.07 -54.82
CA SER A 325 57.36 -31.25 -56.13
C SER A 325 58.24 -30.75 -57.29
N ALA A 326 58.96 -29.65 -57.09
CA ALA A 326 59.92 -29.14 -58.06
C ALA A 326 61.10 -30.12 -58.27
N VAL A 327 61.65 -30.68 -57.18
CA VAL A 327 62.73 -31.69 -57.25
C VAL A 327 62.27 -32.96 -57.96
N MET A 328 61.03 -33.41 -57.72
CA MET A 328 60.46 -34.55 -58.44
C MET A 328 60.30 -34.28 -59.93
N ASN A 329 59.85 -33.08 -60.32
CA ASN A 329 59.79 -32.68 -61.73
C ASN A 329 61.17 -32.69 -62.42
N GLU A 330 62.21 -32.21 -61.72
CA GLU A 330 63.58 -32.29 -62.23
C GLU A 330 64.05 -33.74 -62.40
N SER A 331 63.69 -34.61 -61.44
CA SER A 331 64.00 -36.04 -61.47
C SER A 331 63.32 -36.75 -62.65
N VAL A 332 62.07 -36.39 -62.98
CA VAL A 332 61.39 -36.84 -64.22
C VAL A 332 62.17 -36.40 -65.46
N GLY A 333 62.66 -35.16 -65.50
CA GLY A 333 63.50 -34.67 -66.59
C GLY A 333 64.77 -35.50 -66.76
N ALA A 334 65.49 -35.74 -65.66
CA ALA A 334 66.73 -36.52 -65.64
C ALA A 334 66.51 -37.97 -66.10
N ILE A 335 65.45 -38.65 -65.63
CA ILE A 335 65.17 -40.04 -66.00
C ILE A 335 64.76 -40.16 -67.47
N ARG A 336 64.04 -39.17 -68.02
CA ARG A 336 63.71 -39.12 -69.45
C ARG A 336 64.95 -38.93 -70.33
N ILE A 337 65.93 -38.14 -69.87
CA ILE A 337 67.23 -38.02 -70.55
C ILE A 337 67.97 -39.35 -70.50
N LEU A 338 68.04 -40.00 -69.32
CA LEU A 338 68.68 -41.30 -69.15
C LEU A 338 68.06 -42.36 -70.07
N SER A 339 66.73 -42.43 -70.13
CA SER A 339 66.04 -43.38 -71.02
C SER A 339 66.42 -43.17 -72.49
N ARG A 340 66.54 -41.92 -72.96
CA ARG A 340 67.00 -41.62 -74.32
C ARG A 340 68.45 -42.05 -74.56
N HIS A 341 69.34 -41.87 -73.58
CA HIS A 341 70.72 -42.33 -73.68
C HIS A 341 70.81 -43.86 -73.73
N VAL A 342 70.02 -44.56 -72.92
CA VAL A 342 69.95 -46.03 -72.92
C VAL A 342 69.43 -46.55 -74.26
N ASP A 343 68.37 -45.94 -74.80
CA ASP A 343 67.82 -46.31 -76.11
C ASP A 343 68.86 -46.12 -77.23
N SER A 344 69.52 -44.96 -77.28
CA SER A 344 70.57 -44.69 -78.27
C SER A 344 71.76 -45.66 -78.15
N LEU A 345 72.14 -46.03 -76.93
CA LEU A 345 73.22 -46.99 -76.70
C LEU A 345 72.80 -48.42 -77.12
N SER A 346 71.53 -48.77 -76.93
CA SER A 346 70.99 -50.07 -77.36
C SER A 346 71.06 -50.21 -78.89
N ASP A 347 70.71 -49.15 -79.62
CA ASP A 347 70.86 -49.10 -81.08
C ASP A 347 72.32 -49.31 -81.53
N VAL A 348 73.28 -48.67 -80.84
CA VAL A 348 74.71 -48.83 -81.12
C VAL A 348 75.18 -50.26 -80.85
N MET A 349 74.71 -50.90 -79.76
CA MET A 349 75.04 -52.31 -79.48
C MET A 349 74.45 -53.25 -80.51
N GLN A 350 73.23 -53.00 -80.98
CA GLN A 350 72.58 -53.80 -82.01
C GLN A 350 73.33 -53.69 -83.35
N GLN A 351 73.77 -52.49 -83.71
CA GLN A 351 74.63 -52.29 -84.88
C GLN A 351 75.97 -53.01 -84.72
N LEU A 352 76.61 -52.95 -83.55
CA LEU A 352 77.87 -53.64 -83.28
C LEU A 352 77.76 -55.17 -83.41
N VAL A 353 76.64 -55.75 -82.96
CA VAL A 353 76.34 -57.18 -83.16
C VAL A 353 76.23 -57.51 -84.64
N GLN A 354 75.51 -56.68 -85.41
CA GLN A 354 75.34 -56.87 -86.85
C GLN A 354 76.67 -56.75 -87.62
N ASP A 355 77.47 -55.72 -87.34
CA ASP A 355 78.77 -55.50 -87.97
C ASP A 355 79.73 -56.64 -87.65
N SER A 356 79.73 -57.11 -86.39
CA SER A 356 80.54 -58.26 -85.97
C SER A 356 80.11 -59.56 -86.66
N HIS A 357 78.82 -59.71 -87.00
CA HIS A 357 78.33 -60.86 -87.75
C HIS A 357 78.81 -60.84 -89.21
N GLU A 358 78.80 -59.66 -89.85
CA GLU A 358 79.34 -59.49 -91.20
C GLU A 358 80.85 -59.75 -91.25
N ILE A 359 81.62 -59.28 -90.26
CA ILE A 359 83.06 -59.61 -90.16
C ILE A 359 83.26 -61.13 -90.03
N GLY A 360 82.43 -61.81 -89.23
CA GLY A 360 82.46 -63.27 -89.11
C GLY A 360 82.26 -63.99 -90.45
N LYS A 361 81.32 -63.51 -91.29
CA LYS A 361 81.11 -64.05 -92.65
C LYS A 361 82.35 -63.88 -93.53
N VAL A 362 82.98 -62.70 -93.49
CA VAL A 362 84.21 -62.43 -94.24
C VAL A 362 85.34 -63.35 -93.80
N LEU A 363 85.50 -63.59 -92.50
CA LEU A 363 86.51 -64.51 -91.95
C LEU A 363 86.28 -65.97 -92.35
N ASN A 364 85.03 -66.39 -92.48
CA ASN A 364 84.69 -67.72 -93.02
C ASN A 364 85.12 -67.86 -94.49
N VAL A 365 84.90 -66.82 -95.30
CA VAL A 365 85.38 -66.79 -96.70
C VAL A 365 86.91 -66.82 -96.75
N ILE A 366 87.60 -66.03 -95.92
CA ILE A 366 89.08 -66.03 -95.85
C ILE A 366 89.61 -67.41 -95.44
N SER A 367 89.01 -68.04 -94.42
CA SER A 367 89.37 -69.39 -94.00
C SER A 367 89.16 -70.41 -95.12
N GLY A 368 88.06 -70.30 -95.87
CA GLY A 368 87.79 -71.14 -97.04
C GLY A 368 88.79 -70.92 -98.17
N ILE A 369 89.18 -69.67 -98.46
CA ILE A 369 90.22 -69.35 -99.44
C ILE A 369 91.57 -69.90 -98.98
N ALA A 370 91.93 -69.75 -97.71
CA ALA A 370 93.17 -70.27 -97.16
C ALA A 370 93.23 -71.80 -97.23
N GLU A 371 92.12 -72.50 -96.94
CA GLU A 371 92.01 -73.95 -97.07
C GLU A 371 92.14 -74.41 -98.53
N GLN A 372 91.43 -73.73 -99.46
CA GLN A 372 91.57 -73.99 -100.91
C GLN A 372 93.00 -73.74 -101.39
N THR A 373 93.65 -72.67 -100.92
CA THR A 373 95.03 -72.33 -101.27
C THR A 373 95.99 -73.38 -100.72
N ASN A 374 95.76 -73.89 -99.51
CA ASN A 374 96.54 -74.98 -98.91
C ASN A 374 96.39 -76.29 -99.70
N LEU A 375 95.17 -76.61 -100.17
CA LEU A 375 94.92 -77.77 -101.05
C LEU A 375 95.56 -77.62 -102.43
N LEU A 376 95.48 -76.44 -103.04
CA LEU A 376 96.15 -76.14 -104.31
C LEU A 376 97.67 -76.25 -104.19
N ALA A 377 98.23 -75.70 -103.10
CA ALA A 377 99.66 -75.78 -102.80
C ALA A 377 100.11 -77.22 -102.54
N LEU A 378 99.29 -78.03 -101.85
CA LEU A 378 99.56 -79.46 -101.67
C LEU A 378 99.60 -80.20 -103.01
N ASN A 379 98.61 -79.97 -103.89
CA ASN A 379 98.59 -80.56 -105.22
C ASN A 379 99.81 -80.12 -106.06
N ALA A 380 100.21 -78.85 -105.97
CA ALA A 380 101.41 -78.35 -106.62
C ALA A 380 102.70 -78.97 -106.07
N ALA A 381 102.80 -79.18 -104.75
CA ALA A 381 103.94 -79.85 -104.12
C ALA A 381 104.04 -81.33 -104.54
N ILE A 382 102.90 -82.02 -104.66
CA ILE A 382 102.83 -83.40 -105.17
C ILE A 382 103.33 -83.46 -106.63
N GLU A 383 102.87 -82.55 -107.49
CA GLU A 383 103.27 -82.54 -108.91
C GLU A 383 104.74 -82.11 -109.09
N ALA A 384 105.23 -81.20 -108.24
CA ALA A 384 106.64 -80.82 -108.20
C ALA A 384 107.54 -81.99 -107.76
N ALA A 385 107.12 -82.80 -106.79
CA ALA A 385 107.82 -84.04 -106.41
C ALA A 385 107.80 -85.08 -107.54
N ARG A 386 106.71 -85.13 -108.32
CA ARG A 386 106.54 -86.02 -109.48
C ARG A 386 107.46 -85.67 -110.65
N ALA A 387 107.81 -84.40 -110.81
CA ALA A 387 108.72 -83.89 -111.84
C ALA A 387 110.23 -84.07 -111.53
N GLY A 388 110.59 -84.60 -110.35
CA GLY A 388 111.98 -84.90 -109.97
C GLY A 388 112.87 -83.65 -109.87
N GLU A 389 114.12 -83.71 -110.35
CA GLU A 389 115.09 -82.60 -110.24
C GLU A 389 114.64 -81.32 -110.96
N GLN A 390 113.80 -81.41 -112.01
CA GLN A 390 113.24 -80.25 -112.72
C GLN A 390 112.17 -79.50 -111.91
N GLY A 391 111.59 -80.15 -110.88
CA GLY A 391 110.51 -79.60 -110.05
C GLY A 391 110.98 -78.91 -108.76
N ARG A 392 112.28 -78.92 -108.42
CA ARG A 392 112.78 -78.42 -107.12
C ARG A 392 112.45 -76.95 -106.84
N GLY A 393 112.56 -76.08 -107.84
CA GLY A 393 112.20 -74.66 -107.69
C GLY A 393 110.70 -74.45 -107.44
N PHE A 394 109.86 -75.25 -108.09
CA PHE A 394 108.41 -75.25 -107.88
C PHE A 394 108.00 -75.82 -106.53
N ALA A 395 108.69 -76.86 -106.03
CA ALA A 395 108.44 -77.45 -104.72
C ALA A 395 108.64 -76.44 -103.59
N VAL A 396 109.71 -75.63 -103.64
CA VAL A 396 109.98 -74.58 -102.64
C VAL A 396 108.87 -73.52 -102.63
N VAL A 397 108.41 -73.09 -103.80
CA VAL A 397 107.30 -72.13 -103.91
C VAL A 397 105.99 -72.75 -103.39
N ALA A 398 105.72 -74.01 -103.70
CA ALA A 398 104.53 -74.71 -103.21
C ALA A 398 104.52 -74.84 -101.67
N ASP A 399 105.65 -75.18 -101.05
CA ASP A 399 105.77 -75.24 -99.59
C ASP A 399 105.65 -73.86 -98.93
N GLU A 400 106.18 -72.79 -99.54
CA GLU A 400 106.01 -71.43 -99.05
C GLU A 400 104.55 -70.95 -99.13
N VAL A 401 103.85 -71.25 -100.24
CA VAL A 401 102.41 -70.97 -100.40
C VAL A 401 101.58 -71.77 -99.40
N ARG A 402 101.92 -73.04 -99.15
CA ARG A 402 101.27 -73.88 -98.15
C ARG A 402 101.46 -73.34 -96.73
N SER A 403 102.68 -72.92 -96.39
CA SER A 403 103.00 -72.27 -95.11
C SER A 403 102.22 -70.96 -94.93
N LEU A 404 102.15 -70.13 -95.97
CA LEU A 404 101.39 -68.88 -95.96
C LEU A 404 99.88 -69.13 -95.81
N ALA A 405 99.33 -70.13 -96.50
CA ALA A 405 97.94 -70.52 -96.38
C ALA A 405 97.60 -71.02 -94.96
N SER A 406 98.47 -71.86 -94.37
CA SER A 406 98.33 -72.32 -92.98
C SER A 406 98.38 -71.16 -91.96
N ARG A 407 99.34 -70.23 -92.12
CA ARG A 407 99.42 -69.02 -91.30
C ARG A 407 98.17 -68.14 -91.44
N THR A 408 97.67 -67.98 -92.67
CA THR A 408 96.45 -67.22 -92.95
C THR A 408 95.23 -67.85 -92.27
N GLN A 409 95.10 -69.18 -92.33
CA GLN A 409 94.03 -69.92 -91.67
C GLN A 409 94.12 -69.80 -90.13
N SER A 410 95.32 -69.88 -89.56
CA SER A 410 95.54 -69.69 -88.12
C SER A 410 95.15 -68.27 -87.67
N SER A 411 95.60 -67.24 -88.41
CA SER A 411 95.25 -65.85 -88.10
C SER A 411 93.75 -65.58 -88.28
N ALA A 412 93.12 -66.12 -89.34
CA ALA A 412 91.67 -66.01 -89.53
C ALA A 412 90.89 -66.64 -88.38
N LYS A 413 91.37 -67.78 -87.85
CA LYS A 413 90.78 -68.44 -86.67
C LYS A 413 90.95 -67.60 -85.40
N GLU A 414 92.12 -67.01 -85.16
CA GLU A 414 92.35 -66.11 -84.02
C GLU A 414 91.44 -64.88 -84.06
N VAL A 415 91.28 -64.26 -85.23
CA VAL A 415 90.36 -63.12 -85.42
C VAL A 415 88.90 -63.58 -85.26
N SER A 416 88.53 -64.78 -85.73
CA SER A 416 87.17 -65.33 -85.52
C SER A 416 86.83 -65.45 -84.03
N VAL A 417 87.75 -65.97 -83.23
CA VAL A 417 87.58 -66.06 -81.77
C VAL A 417 87.42 -64.68 -81.13
N LEU A 418 88.17 -63.68 -81.61
CA LEU A 418 88.01 -62.30 -81.14
C LEU A 418 86.64 -61.71 -81.50
N VAL A 419 86.16 -61.98 -82.71
CA VAL A 419 84.84 -61.55 -83.20
C VAL A 419 83.71 -62.23 -82.44
N GLU A 420 83.80 -63.53 -82.17
CA GLU A 420 82.84 -64.25 -81.31
C GLU A 420 82.79 -63.65 -79.89
N ARG A 421 83.95 -63.29 -79.34
CA ARG A 421 84.02 -62.61 -78.04
C ARG A 421 83.39 -61.22 -78.08
N LEU A 422 83.60 -60.45 -79.16
CA LEU A 422 82.96 -59.15 -79.38
C LEU A 422 81.44 -59.28 -79.47
N GLN A 423 80.93 -60.24 -80.26
CA GLN A 423 79.50 -60.53 -80.36
C GLN A 423 78.91 -60.89 -78.99
N SER A 424 79.57 -61.77 -78.24
CA SER A 424 79.12 -62.14 -76.89
C SER A 424 79.08 -60.93 -75.94
N GLN A 425 80.11 -60.07 -75.96
CA GLN A 425 80.15 -58.86 -75.12
C GLN A 425 79.10 -57.84 -75.54
N ALA A 426 78.89 -57.62 -76.84
CA ALA A 426 77.87 -56.71 -77.35
C ALA A 426 76.45 -57.17 -76.99
N THR A 427 76.16 -58.48 -77.13
CA THR A 427 74.88 -59.06 -76.69
C THR A 427 74.66 -58.87 -75.20
N ARG A 428 75.68 -59.14 -74.36
CA ARG A 428 75.61 -58.92 -72.90
C ARG A 428 75.37 -57.45 -72.56
N ALA A 429 76.02 -56.53 -73.26
CA ALA A 429 75.81 -55.10 -73.08
C ALA A 429 74.37 -54.70 -73.46
N GLY A 430 73.83 -55.22 -74.56
CA GLY A 430 72.43 -55.05 -74.96
C GLY A 430 71.45 -55.54 -73.89
N THR A 431 71.68 -56.73 -73.31
CA THR A 431 70.81 -57.25 -72.23
C THR A 431 70.83 -56.36 -70.98
N ALA A 432 72.01 -55.80 -70.63
CA ALA A 432 72.14 -54.86 -69.53
C ALA A 432 71.44 -53.51 -69.81
N MET A 433 71.43 -53.07 -71.07
CA MET A 433 70.71 -51.87 -71.50
C MET A 433 69.20 -52.07 -71.42
N ASP A 434 68.66 -53.21 -71.85
CA ASP A 434 67.23 -53.54 -71.69
C ASP A 434 66.80 -53.52 -70.21
N ALA A 435 67.62 -54.13 -69.33
CA ALA A 435 67.37 -54.09 -67.89
C ALA A 435 67.42 -52.66 -67.32
N SER A 436 68.32 -51.81 -67.84
CA SER A 436 68.44 -50.40 -67.45
C SER A 436 67.25 -49.56 -67.94
N ARG A 437 66.73 -49.86 -69.13
CA ARG A 437 65.50 -49.26 -69.68
C ARG A 437 64.30 -49.62 -68.84
N GLN A 438 64.14 -50.90 -68.48
CA GLN A 438 63.06 -51.35 -67.60
C GLN A 438 63.15 -50.67 -66.22
N SER A 439 64.35 -50.61 -65.63
CA SER A 439 64.56 -49.95 -64.34
C SER A 439 64.20 -48.47 -64.39
N SER A 440 64.61 -47.76 -65.45
CA SER A 440 64.27 -46.35 -65.66
C SER A 440 62.76 -46.13 -65.78
N SER A 441 62.05 -47.03 -66.47
CA SER A 441 60.58 -46.98 -66.56
C SER A 441 59.90 -47.17 -65.19
N VAL A 442 60.38 -48.12 -64.38
CA VAL A 442 59.84 -48.35 -63.03
C VAL A 442 60.10 -47.13 -62.14
N THR A 443 61.31 -46.55 -62.20
CA THR A 443 61.65 -45.33 -61.46
C THR A 443 60.75 -44.16 -61.86
N LEU A 444 60.43 -44.01 -63.16
CA LEU A 444 59.50 -42.97 -63.61
C LEU A 444 58.11 -43.13 -62.96
N THR A 445 57.56 -44.34 -62.96
CA THR A 445 56.27 -44.61 -62.31
C THR A 445 56.30 -44.33 -60.80
N GLN A 446 57.41 -44.63 -60.12
CA GLN A 446 57.57 -44.32 -58.70
C GLN A 446 57.63 -42.81 -58.44
N ILE A 447 58.31 -42.05 -59.30
CA ILE A 447 58.35 -40.58 -59.20
C ILE A 447 56.96 -39.99 -59.43
N GLU A 448 56.21 -40.45 -60.42
CA GLU A 448 54.83 -40.00 -60.68
C GLU A 448 53.91 -40.29 -59.48
N ALA A 449 54.04 -41.47 -58.85
CA ALA A 449 53.31 -41.78 -57.62
C ALA A 449 53.69 -40.86 -56.46
N ALA A 450 54.98 -40.52 -56.31
CA ALA A 450 55.45 -39.55 -55.31
C ALA A 450 54.90 -38.14 -55.58
N GLN A 451 54.86 -37.69 -56.84
CA GLN A 451 54.24 -36.41 -57.20
C GLN A 451 52.75 -36.37 -56.86
N HIS A 452 52.02 -37.44 -57.12
CA HIS A 452 50.61 -37.53 -56.75
C HIS A 452 50.42 -37.44 -55.23
N ALA A 453 51.25 -38.14 -54.44
CA ALA A 453 51.20 -38.06 -52.98
C ALA A 453 51.51 -36.64 -52.46
N LEU A 454 52.51 -35.95 -53.04
CA LEU A 454 52.80 -34.54 -52.71
C LEU A 454 51.61 -33.63 -53.04
N GLY A 455 50.93 -33.84 -54.18
CA GLY A 455 49.72 -33.09 -54.53
C GLY A 455 48.59 -33.29 -53.51
N GLN A 456 48.40 -34.51 -53.00
CA GLN A 456 47.44 -34.77 -51.92
C GLN A 456 47.81 -34.06 -50.62
N ILE A 457 49.11 -34.00 -50.27
CA ILE A 457 49.61 -33.27 -49.11
C ILE A 457 49.30 -31.77 -49.23
N VAL A 458 49.54 -31.16 -50.40
CA VAL A 458 49.19 -29.73 -50.64
C VAL A 458 47.70 -29.49 -50.39
N GLY A 459 46.82 -30.33 -50.92
CA GLY A 459 45.37 -30.19 -50.70
C GLY A 459 44.96 -30.33 -49.22
N ALA A 460 45.59 -31.24 -48.48
CA ALA A 460 45.37 -31.40 -47.04
C ALA A 460 45.84 -30.17 -46.25
N VAL A 461 47.01 -29.61 -46.59
CA VAL A 461 47.55 -28.39 -45.97
C VAL A 461 46.65 -27.17 -46.22
N GLN A 462 46.12 -27.01 -47.44
CA GLN A 462 45.16 -25.96 -47.75
C GLN A 462 43.86 -26.08 -46.94
N THR A 463 43.41 -27.32 -46.68
CA THR A 463 42.26 -27.58 -45.81
C THR A 463 42.56 -27.18 -44.36
N ILE A 464 43.75 -27.51 -43.85
CA ILE A 464 44.21 -27.09 -42.51
C ILE A 464 44.26 -25.57 -42.40
N ARG A 465 44.72 -24.86 -43.43
CA ARG A 465 44.73 -23.40 -43.49
C ARG A 465 43.31 -22.81 -43.44
N GLY A 466 42.36 -23.44 -44.13
CA GLY A 466 40.94 -23.07 -44.05
C GLY A 466 40.37 -23.25 -42.64
N MET A 467 40.65 -24.38 -41.98
CA MET A 467 40.20 -24.65 -40.62
C MET A 467 40.81 -23.69 -39.60
N THR A 468 42.10 -23.38 -39.72
CA THR A 468 42.78 -22.44 -38.82
C THR A 468 42.17 -21.04 -38.92
N ASN A 469 41.86 -20.54 -40.11
CA ASN A 469 41.13 -19.26 -40.23
C ASN A 469 39.77 -19.29 -39.52
N GLN A 470 39.00 -20.37 -39.64
CA GLN A 470 37.71 -20.51 -38.95
C GLN A 470 37.86 -20.55 -37.43
N ILE A 471 38.86 -21.28 -36.92
CA ILE A 471 39.15 -21.36 -35.48
C ILE A 471 39.58 -19.99 -34.95
N ALA A 472 40.36 -19.22 -35.71
CA ALA A 472 40.78 -17.88 -35.31
C ALA A 472 39.56 -16.94 -35.18
N THR A 473 38.66 -16.92 -36.16
CA THR A 473 37.41 -16.16 -36.08
C THR A 473 36.57 -16.59 -34.87
N ALA A 474 36.41 -17.91 -34.64
CA ALA A 474 35.65 -18.41 -33.50
C ALA A 474 36.27 -18.01 -32.15
N ALA A 475 37.61 -17.98 -32.04
CA ALA A 475 38.31 -17.56 -30.84
C ALA A 475 38.16 -16.04 -30.58
N GLU A 476 38.15 -15.22 -31.64
CA GLU A 476 37.84 -13.78 -31.53
C GLU A 476 36.40 -13.55 -31.07
N GLU A 477 35.43 -14.26 -31.66
CA GLU A 477 34.02 -14.18 -31.25
C GLU A 477 33.83 -14.61 -29.79
N GLN A 478 34.47 -15.71 -29.36
CA GLN A 478 34.44 -16.14 -27.95
C GLN A 478 35.02 -15.10 -27.01
N SER A 479 36.13 -14.46 -27.39
CA SER A 479 36.74 -13.39 -26.59
C SER A 479 35.79 -12.21 -26.43
N GLN A 480 35.09 -11.82 -27.50
CA GLN A 480 34.10 -10.74 -27.46
C GLN A 480 32.91 -11.11 -26.56
N VAL A 481 32.39 -12.33 -26.67
CA VAL A 481 31.28 -12.80 -25.82
C VAL A 481 31.69 -12.82 -24.35
N ALA A 482 32.90 -13.28 -24.03
CA ALA A 482 33.39 -13.33 -22.67
C ALA A 482 33.55 -11.92 -22.06
N GLU A 483 34.00 -10.93 -22.84
CA GLU A 483 34.07 -9.52 -22.43
C GLU A 483 32.66 -8.93 -22.17
N ASP A 484 31.71 -9.15 -23.09
CA ASP A 484 30.32 -8.69 -22.93
C ASP A 484 29.65 -9.33 -21.70
N MET A 485 29.95 -10.60 -21.43
CA MET A 485 29.51 -11.28 -20.21
C MET A 485 30.15 -10.68 -18.96
N ASN A 486 31.44 -10.33 -18.97
CA ASN A 486 32.13 -9.69 -17.85
C ASN A 486 31.49 -8.33 -17.49
N GLN A 487 31.17 -7.52 -18.51
CA GLN A 487 30.42 -6.28 -18.32
C GLN A 487 29.01 -6.52 -17.77
N SER A 488 28.35 -7.59 -18.21
CA SER A 488 27.03 -7.98 -17.70
C SER A 488 27.10 -8.41 -16.24
N LEU A 489 28.11 -9.18 -15.85
CA LEU A 489 28.35 -9.58 -14.46
C LEU A 489 28.61 -8.38 -13.56
N THR A 490 29.36 -7.38 -14.04
CA THR A 490 29.57 -6.13 -13.30
C THR A 490 28.25 -5.41 -13.02
N ARG A 491 27.33 -5.37 -14.00
CA ARG A 491 25.98 -4.80 -13.79
C ARG A 491 25.16 -5.63 -12.80
N ILE A 492 25.22 -6.95 -12.88
CA ILE A 492 24.50 -7.85 -11.96
C ILE A 492 25.05 -7.69 -10.53
N ALA A 493 26.37 -7.58 -10.37
CA ALA A 493 27.01 -7.32 -9.07
C ALA A 493 26.50 -6.02 -8.45
N HIS A 494 26.37 -4.95 -9.25
CA HIS A 494 25.81 -3.69 -8.78
C HIS A 494 24.34 -3.82 -8.34
N VAL A 495 23.53 -4.58 -9.07
CA VAL A 495 22.13 -4.84 -8.69
C VAL A 495 22.06 -5.68 -7.40
N ALA A 496 22.94 -6.65 -7.22
CA ALA A 496 23.03 -7.43 -5.99
C ALA A 496 23.40 -6.54 -4.79
N ASP A 497 24.35 -5.62 -4.95
CA ASP A 497 24.72 -4.64 -3.91
C ASP A 497 23.54 -3.71 -3.56
N GLN A 498 22.81 -3.22 -4.56
CA GLN A 498 21.57 -2.44 -4.33
C GLN A 498 20.51 -3.27 -3.58
N ALA A 499 20.35 -4.55 -3.94
CA ALA A 499 19.42 -5.44 -3.25
C ALA A 499 19.82 -5.70 -1.79
N ALA A 500 21.12 -5.79 -1.49
CA ALA A 500 21.62 -5.85 -0.11
C ALA A 500 21.21 -4.60 0.68
N GLY A 501 21.41 -3.41 0.10
CA GLY A 501 21.01 -2.14 0.69
C GLY A 501 19.51 -2.05 0.98
N VAL A 502 18.66 -2.38 -0.01
CA VAL A 502 17.20 -2.39 0.14
C VAL A 502 16.75 -3.39 1.22
N THR A 503 17.40 -4.55 1.30
CA THR A 503 17.12 -5.57 2.31
C THR A 503 17.43 -5.06 3.71
N HIS A 504 18.58 -4.39 3.88
CA HIS A 504 18.96 -3.76 5.14
C HIS A 504 17.95 -2.67 5.56
N ASP A 505 17.57 -1.79 4.63
CA ASP A 505 16.60 -0.71 4.91
C ASP A 505 15.21 -1.25 5.24
N THR A 506 14.81 -2.36 4.61
CA THR A 506 13.56 -3.05 4.91
C THR A 506 13.58 -3.61 6.34
N ALA A 507 14.68 -4.23 6.76
CA ALA A 507 14.83 -4.73 8.13
C ALA A 507 14.79 -3.59 9.16
N ALA A 508 15.47 -2.47 8.89
CA ALA A 508 15.48 -1.29 9.75
C ALA A 508 14.08 -0.65 9.86
N SER A 509 13.36 -0.55 8.74
CA SER A 509 11.99 -0.03 8.70
C SER A 509 11.04 -0.94 9.48
N GLY A 510 11.16 -2.26 9.34
CA GLY A 510 10.38 -3.23 10.12
C GLY A 510 10.59 -3.09 11.62
N ASN A 511 11.84 -2.90 12.06
CA ASN A 511 12.15 -2.64 13.48
C ASN A 511 11.51 -1.35 13.99
N THR A 512 11.52 -0.29 13.17
CA THR A 512 10.91 1.01 13.52
C THR A 512 9.39 0.91 13.66
N ILE A 513 8.73 0.17 12.77
CA ILE A 513 7.29 -0.09 12.85
C ILE A 513 6.98 -0.93 14.09
N MET A 514 7.74 -1.98 14.35
CA MET A 514 7.59 -2.81 15.57
C MET A 514 7.70 -1.95 16.84
N GLN A 515 8.65 -1.02 16.91
CA GLN A 515 8.78 -0.11 18.05
C GLN A 515 7.57 0.83 18.17
N SER A 516 7.06 1.34 17.05
CA SER A 516 5.86 2.18 17.01
C SER A 516 4.61 1.41 17.47
N MET A 517 4.47 0.15 17.07
CA MET A 517 3.37 -0.72 17.52
C MET A 517 3.47 -1.04 19.01
N LYS A 518 4.67 -1.27 19.55
CA LYS A 518 4.87 -1.39 21.02
C LYS A 518 4.44 -0.12 21.76
N GLY A 519 4.77 1.05 21.22
CA GLY A 519 4.32 2.34 21.75
C GLY A 519 2.80 2.50 21.74
N LEU A 520 2.15 2.14 20.62
CA LEU A 520 0.71 2.17 20.46
C LEU A 520 -0.01 1.20 21.40
N LYS A 521 0.52 -0.02 21.57
CA LYS A 521 0.04 -1.02 22.55
C LYS A 521 0.16 -0.49 23.98
N ALA A 522 1.27 0.16 24.32
CA ALA A 522 1.46 0.76 25.65
C ALA A 522 0.47 1.92 25.91
N LEU A 523 0.24 2.80 24.92
CA LEU A 523 -0.73 3.89 25.02
C LEU A 523 -2.16 3.37 25.17
N THR A 524 -2.56 2.43 24.31
CA THR A 524 -3.90 1.85 24.36
C THR A 524 -4.11 0.96 25.57
N GLY A 525 -3.05 0.32 26.09
CA GLY A 525 -3.07 -0.50 27.30
C GLY A 525 -3.37 0.26 28.59
N ARG A 526 -3.16 1.59 28.60
CA ARG A 526 -3.57 2.46 29.72
C ARG A 526 -5.08 2.56 29.88
N PHE A 527 -5.82 2.37 28.78
CA PHE A 527 -7.28 2.41 28.81
C PHE A 527 -7.86 1.10 29.35
N ARG A 528 -8.71 1.21 30.37
CA ARG A 528 -9.51 0.09 30.89
C ARG A 528 -10.81 0.01 30.11
N LEU A 529 -11.08 -1.16 29.56
CA LEU A 529 -12.30 -1.44 28.81
C LEU A 529 -13.18 -2.40 29.60
N GLU A 530 -14.46 -2.44 29.24
CA GLU A 530 -15.36 -3.49 29.71
C GLU A 530 -14.83 -4.85 29.19
N ALA A 531 -14.82 -5.84 30.08
CA ALA A 531 -14.28 -7.17 29.83
C ALA A 531 -15.03 -7.91 28.71
#